data_AF-A0AA46KHB9-F1
#
_entry.id   AF-A0AA46KHB9-F1
#
_cell.length_a   1.000
_cell.length_b   1.000
_cell.length_c   1.000
_cell.angle_alpha   90.00
_cell.angle_beta   90.00
_cell.angle_gamma   90.00
#
_symmetry.space_group_name_H-M   'P 1'
#
loop_
_entity.id
_entity.type
_entity.pdbx_description
1 polymer ?
#
loop_
_entity_poly.entity_id
_entity_poly.type
_entity_poly.pdbx_seq_one_letter_code
_entity_poly.pdbx_strand_id
1 'polypeptide(L)'
;MDIVTLAPYATFAILLLALLNFLLNMKDRRNKQEIETRKNFLNHTAWTNEGDINSQDFNFITLRVHDISSYIFNGTIEYHTFEDDHIKNKNLVFYFRKSSGNSIYITVRETNGYQEFGEHKAKLKRINPELFHLNFKSSIFRRKANFDFQLPSELKIHPVDGYKVNDDSNSNHDKKLLTNDIINAISPERNYDKVKELLGIPDKTIEDHSVFEDDDIRKDDKQITSDLYFLKNAYLKVTTLDKVSIYSLTVFGYGSDISLPDIHYIGEISRNESSVAIVDEEMLNGARFASIRTMRDSAAAIQHRIGPPFYKCLTYFVHGYIDDDEDYNSLIGREIIGFCISDGDMSFYIYDYEMR
;
A
#
# COMPACT_ATOMS: atom_id res chain seq x y z
N MET A 1 -60.03 34.94 29.64
CA MET A 1 -59.25 34.85 28.38
C MET A 1 -59.83 33.66 27.65
N ASP A 2 -60.64 33.90 26.62
CA ASP A 2 -61.46 32.86 25.99
C ASP A 2 -60.60 31.91 25.15
N ILE A 3 -61.06 30.67 24.96
CA ILE A 3 -60.40 29.62 24.17
C ILE A 3 -60.02 30.15 22.76
N VAL A 4 -60.85 31.02 22.19
CA VAL A 4 -60.63 31.69 20.89
C VAL A 4 -59.39 32.59 20.90
N THR A 5 -59.06 33.20 22.03
CA THR A 5 -57.85 34.04 22.18
C THR A 5 -56.59 33.24 22.51
N LEU A 6 -56.70 32.02 23.08
CA LEU A 6 -55.55 31.15 23.35
C LEU A 6 -55.12 30.33 22.13
N ALA A 7 -56.06 29.98 21.25
CA ALA A 7 -55.80 29.12 20.09
C ALA A 7 -54.66 29.62 19.18
N PRO A 8 -54.56 30.93 18.82
CA PRO A 8 -53.46 31.41 17.97
C PRO A 8 -52.07 31.25 18.61
N TYR A 9 -51.96 31.46 19.93
CA TYR A 9 -50.70 31.29 20.66
C TYR A 9 -50.28 29.82 20.75
N ALA A 10 -51.24 28.92 20.96
CA ALA A 10 -50.99 27.48 20.94
C ALA A 10 -50.54 27.01 19.54
N THR A 11 -51.20 27.47 18.47
CA THR A 11 -50.81 27.14 17.09
C THR A 11 -49.42 27.67 16.75
N PHE A 12 -49.07 28.89 17.20
CA PHE A 12 -47.73 29.45 17.02
C PHE A 12 -46.66 28.65 17.78
N ALA A 13 -46.94 28.24 19.02
CA ALA A 13 -46.03 27.39 19.80
C ALA A 13 -45.82 26.02 19.14
N ILE A 14 -46.89 25.41 18.60
CA ILE A 14 -46.80 24.15 17.84
C ILE A 14 -45.96 24.35 16.56
N LEU A 15 -46.15 25.45 15.83
CA LEU A 15 -45.36 25.78 14.64
C LEU A 15 -43.87 25.97 14.98
N LEU A 16 -43.58 26.67 16.08
CA LEU A 16 -42.22 26.89 16.55
C LEU A 16 -41.53 25.57 16.94
N LEU A 17 -42.25 24.69 17.66
CA LEU A 17 -41.78 23.35 17.99
C LEU A 17 -41.55 22.50 16.73
N ALA A 18 -42.44 22.58 15.74
CA ALA A 18 -42.29 21.90 14.46
C ALA A 18 -41.06 22.41 13.68
N LEU A 19 -40.81 23.72 13.68
CA LEU A 19 -39.64 24.32 13.05
C LEU A 19 -38.33 23.92 13.75
N LEU A 20 -38.30 23.93 15.07
CA LEU A 20 -37.16 23.45 15.87
C LEU A 20 -36.86 21.98 15.58
N ASN A 21 -37.88 21.12 15.58
CA ASN A 21 -37.74 19.71 15.23
C ASN A 21 -37.26 19.52 13.77
N PHE A 22 -37.74 20.34 12.84
CA PHE A 22 -37.28 20.32 11.46
C PHE A 22 -35.80 20.69 11.34
N LEU A 23 -35.36 21.74 12.03
CA LEU A 23 -33.95 22.17 12.06
C LEU A 23 -33.03 21.12 12.70
N LEU A 24 -33.47 20.50 13.80
CA LEU A 24 -32.76 19.40 14.45
C LEU A 24 -32.62 18.20 13.50
N ASN A 25 -33.72 17.78 12.86
CA ASN A 25 -33.70 16.69 11.88
C ASN A 25 -32.79 16.98 10.68
N MET A 26 -32.76 18.23 10.19
CA MET A 26 -31.83 18.62 9.12
C MET A 26 -30.37 18.53 9.55
N LYS A 27 -30.05 18.99 10.78
CA LYS A 27 -28.71 18.90 11.34
C LYS A 27 -28.27 17.44 11.51
N ASP A 28 -29.14 16.58 12.04
CA ASP A 28 -28.86 15.16 12.22
C ASP A 28 -28.65 14.45 10.88
N ARG A 29 -29.48 14.72 9.88
CA ARG A 29 -29.29 14.20 8.52
C ARG A 29 -27.96 14.60 7.93
N ARG A 30 -27.56 15.87 8.09
CA ARG A 30 -26.27 16.38 7.61
C ARG A 30 -25.10 15.71 8.32
N ASN A 31 -25.17 15.53 9.63
CA ASN A 31 -24.13 14.84 10.41
C ASN A 31 -24.02 13.36 10.00
N LYS A 32 -25.15 12.66 9.82
CA LYS A 32 -25.15 11.27 9.33
C LYS A 32 -24.51 11.16 7.96
N GLN A 33 -24.86 12.04 7.02
CA GLN A 33 -24.25 12.07 5.69
C GLN A 33 -22.75 12.37 5.74
N GLU A 34 -22.32 13.22 6.68
CA GLU A 34 -20.91 13.54 6.87
C GLU A 34 -20.10 12.33 7.35
N ILE A 35 -20.61 11.64 8.37
CA ILE A 35 -20.01 10.41 8.89
C ILE A 35 -19.94 9.35 7.79
N GLU A 36 -21.05 9.14 7.06
CA GLU A 36 -21.14 8.17 5.98
C GLU A 36 -20.19 8.51 4.81
N THR A 37 -20.08 9.78 4.45
CA THR A 37 -19.18 10.23 3.38
C THR A 37 -17.73 9.99 3.74
N ARG A 38 -17.34 10.30 4.97
CA ARG A 38 -16.00 10.02 5.47
C ARG A 38 -15.73 8.52 5.52
N LYS A 39 -16.67 7.73 6.04
CA LYS A 39 -16.56 6.27 6.07
C LYS A 39 -16.33 5.72 4.67
N ASN A 40 -17.11 6.15 3.68
CA ASN A 40 -16.93 5.67 2.31
C ASN A 40 -15.58 6.04 1.71
N PHE A 41 -15.07 7.26 1.97
CA PHE A 41 -13.76 7.68 1.48
C PHE A 41 -12.61 6.93 2.18
N LEU A 42 -12.69 6.78 3.50
CA LEU A 42 -11.67 6.11 4.31
C LEU A 42 -11.81 4.58 4.32
N ASN A 43 -12.85 4.05 3.67
CA ASN A 43 -12.97 2.62 3.39
C ASN A 43 -11.97 2.17 2.33
N HIS A 44 -11.23 3.07 1.69
CA HIS A 44 -10.11 2.72 0.84
C HIS A 44 -8.90 3.60 1.16
N THR A 45 -7.71 2.99 1.20
CA THR A 45 -6.43 3.69 1.41
C THR A 45 -5.91 4.33 0.14
N ALA A 46 -6.43 3.97 -1.04
CA ALA A 46 -6.01 4.58 -2.30
C ALA A 46 -7.19 4.82 -3.26
N TRP A 47 -7.11 5.95 -3.99
CA TRP A 47 -8.10 6.40 -4.96
C TRP A 47 -7.40 6.91 -6.22
N THR A 48 -7.88 6.53 -7.40
CA THR A 48 -7.28 6.92 -8.70
C THR A 48 -8.33 7.35 -9.72
N ASN A 49 -7.91 8.08 -10.76
CA ASN A 49 -8.68 8.27 -12.00
C ASN A 49 -8.10 7.45 -13.18
N GLU A 50 -7.09 6.63 -12.93
CA GLU A 50 -6.48 5.74 -13.93
C GLU A 50 -7.45 4.63 -14.34
N GLY A 51 -7.66 4.46 -15.64
CA GLY A 51 -8.64 3.49 -16.18
C GLY A 51 -9.98 4.08 -16.62
N ASP A 52 -10.16 5.40 -16.61
CA ASP A 52 -11.30 6.03 -17.31
C ASP A 52 -11.06 5.94 -18.83
N ILE A 53 -11.61 4.89 -19.45
CA ILE A 53 -11.46 4.53 -20.88
C ILE A 53 -11.94 5.68 -21.81
N ASN A 54 -12.69 6.65 -21.30
CA ASN A 54 -13.20 7.80 -22.06
C ASN A 54 -12.33 9.06 -21.94
N SER A 55 -11.28 9.04 -21.13
CA SER A 55 -10.38 10.16 -20.91
C SER A 55 -9.25 10.12 -21.94
N GLN A 56 -9.23 11.08 -22.87
CA GLN A 56 -8.04 11.37 -23.70
C GLN A 56 -6.93 12.08 -22.90
N ASP A 57 -7.17 12.37 -21.61
CA ASP A 57 -6.20 13.01 -20.74
C ASP A 57 -5.26 11.95 -20.17
N PHE A 58 -3.98 12.04 -20.55
CA PHE A 58 -2.86 11.27 -19.99
C PHE A 58 -2.44 11.75 -18.59
N ASN A 59 -3.30 12.51 -17.91
CA ASN A 59 -3.05 13.04 -16.59
C ASN A 59 -3.73 12.15 -15.55
N PHE A 60 -2.93 11.44 -14.77
CA PHE A 60 -3.41 10.50 -13.76
C PHE A 60 -3.03 10.98 -12.38
N ILE A 61 -3.93 10.78 -11.42
CA ILE A 61 -3.74 11.07 -10.02
C ILE A 61 -4.03 9.81 -9.23
N THR A 62 -3.10 9.45 -8.35
CA THR A 62 -3.30 8.46 -7.30
C THR A 62 -3.20 9.15 -5.94
N LEU A 63 -4.31 9.19 -5.19
CA LEU A 63 -4.33 9.64 -3.80
C LEU A 63 -4.14 8.45 -2.88
N ARG A 64 -3.13 8.49 -2.01
CA ARG A 64 -2.91 7.47 -0.96
C ARG A 64 -3.11 8.09 0.42
N VAL A 65 -3.87 7.44 1.29
CA VAL A 65 -4.15 7.88 2.67
C VAL A 65 -3.23 7.10 3.61
N HIS A 66 -2.40 7.78 4.40
CA HIS A 66 -1.43 7.12 5.29
C HIS A 66 -2.01 6.74 6.66
N ASP A 67 -2.99 7.50 7.16
CA ASP A 67 -3.63 7.24 8.46
C ASP A 67 -5.16 7.32 8.35
N ILE A 68 -5.76 6.21 7.92
CA ILE A 68 -7.20 5.98 7.84
C ILE A 68 -7.90 5.89 9.21
N SER A 69 -7.13 5.66 10.29
CA SER A 69 -7.66 5.47 11.65
C SER A 69 -7.87 6.81 12.39
N SER A 70 -7.12 7.84 12.00
CA SER A 70 -7.21 9.16 12.59
C SER A 70 -8.44 9.95 12.12
N TYR A 71 -9.01 10.72 13.04
CA TYR A 71 -10.03 11.72 12.72
C TYR A 71 -9.49 12.83 11.81
N ILE A 72 -8.17 13.04 11.79
CA ILE A 72 -7.48 13.97 10.90
C ILE A 72 -6.48 13.14 10.09
N PHE A 73 -6.90 12.75 8.90
CA PHE A 73 -6.07 11.95 7.99
C PHE A 73 -5.24 12.83 7.06
N ASN A 74 -4.14 12.29 6.58
CA ASN A 74 -3.28 12.89 5.57
C ASN A 74 -2.89 11.83 4.55
N GLY A 75 -2.13 12.24 3.54
CA GLY A 75 -1.74 11.33 2.49
C GLY A 75 -0.90 11.99 1.41
N THR A 76 -0.55 11.21 0.41
CA THR A 76 0.15 11.68 -0.79
C THR A 76 -0.78 11.71 -1.99
N ILE A 77 -0.44 12.57 -2.95
CA ILE A 77 -1.02 12.59 -4.28
C ILE A 77 0.14 12.43 -5.25
N GLU A 78 0.19 11.30 -5.92
CA GLU A 78 1.06 11.06 -7.07
C GLU A 78 0.33 11.63 -8.28
N TYR A 79 0.91 12.67 -8.91
CA TYR A 79 0.38 13.27 -10.12
C TYR A 79 1.32 12.94 -11.28
N HIS A 80 0.77 12.25 -12.27
CA HIS A 80 1.45 11.88 -13.49
C HIS A 80 0.95 12.80 -14.60
N THR A 81 1.85 13.56 -15.22
CA THR A 81 1.55 14.33 -16.44
C THR A 81 2.35 13.82 -17.60
N PHE A 82 1.75 13.92 -18.79
CA PHE A 82 2.45 13.71 -20.04
C PHE A 82 2.84 15.07 -20.63
N GLU A 83 4.13 15.40 -20.60
CA GLU A 83 4.69 16.64 -21.15
C GLU A 83 5.90 16.30 -22.02
N ASP A 84 5.97 16.86 -23.23
CA ASP A 84 7.12 16.73 -24.14
C ASP A 84 7.55 15.26 -24.40
N ASP A 85 6.59 14.36 -24.67
CA ASP A 85 6.81 12.91 -24.88
C ASP A 85 7.42 12.16 -23.69
N HIS A 86 7.41 12.75 -22.49
CA HIS A 86 7.88 12.13 -21.25
C HIS A 86 6.81 12.17 -20.15
N ILE A 87 6.79 11.12 -19.31
CA ILE A 87 5.97 11.09 -18.10
C ILE A 87 6.73 11.84 -16.99
N LYS A 88 6.13 12.91 -16.46
CA LYS A 88 6.61 13.60 -15.27
C LYS A 88 5.78 13.19 -14.07
N ASN A 89 6.46 12.80 -13.01
CA ASN A 89 5.83 12.45 -11.74
C ASN A 89 6.05 13.58 -10.74
N LYS A 90 4.97 14.03 -10.10
CA LYS A 90 5.03 14.99 -9.00
C LYS A 90 4.34 14.42 -7.77
N ASN A 91 5.02 14.48 -6.64
CA ASN A 91 4.48 14.04 -5.36
C ASN A 91 4.00 15.26 -4.58
N LEU A 92 2.73 15.24 -4.20
CA LEU A 92 2.12 16.23 -3.32
C LEU A 92 1.71 15.57 -2.02
N VAL A 93 1.56 16.37 -0.97
CA VAL A 93 1.01 15.92 0.29
C VAL A 93 -0.33 16.60 0.50
N PHE A 94 -1.32 15.87 1.01
CA PHE A 94 -2.59 16.45 1.40
C PHE A 94 -2.90 16.23 2.88
N TYR A 95 -3.62 17.18 3.45
CA TYR A 95 -4.06 17.17 4.84
C TYR A 95 -5.57 17.38 4.92
N PHE A 96 -6.24 16.56 5.73
CA PHE A 96 -7.64 16.76 6.04
C PHE A 96 -7.87 18.12 6.72
N ARG A 97 -8.84 18.89 6.22
CA ARG A 97 -9.23 20.17 6.82
C ARG A 97 -10.55 20.07 7.56
N LYS A 98 -11.58 19.57 6.88
CA LYS A 98 -12.92 19.40 7.44
C LYS A 98 -13.79 18.55 6.52
N SER A 99 -14.87 18.05 7.07
CA SER A 99 -15.97 17.41 6.37
C SER A 99 -17.24 18.25 6.54
N SER A 100 -18.18 18.13 5.61
CA SER A 100 -19.50 18.76 5.73
C SER A 100 -20.47 18.11 4.75
N GLY A 101 -21.45 17.37 5.28
CA GLY A 101 -22.41 16.65 4.44
C GLY A 101 -21.70 15.70 3.48
N ASN A 102 -22.00 15.77 2.18
CA ASN A 102 -21.40 14.90 1.16
C ASN A 102 -19.99 15.31 0.68
N SER A 103 -19.27 16.12 1.45
CA SER A 103 -18.01 16.72 1.00
C SER A 103 -16.91 16.64 2.04
N ILE A 104 -15.72 16.28 1.60
CA ILE A 104 -14.45 16.34 2.35
C ILE A 104 -13.60 17.45 1.74
N TYR A 105 -12.99 18.27 2.58
CA TYR A 105 -12.10 19.34 2.18
C TYR A 105 -10.69 19.00 2.62
N ILE A 106 -9.75 19.06 1.69
CA ILE A 106 -8.33 18.81 1.92
C ILE A 106 -7.51 20.02 1.50
N THR A 107 -6.37 20.20 2.15
CA THR A 107 -5.33 21.14 1.74
C THR A 107 -4.21 20.33 1.10
N VAL A 108 -3.79 20.70 -0.11
CA VAL A 108 -2.74 20.04 -0.90
C VAL A 108 -1.52 20.95 -0.93
N ARG A 109 -0.33 20.38 -0.73
CA ARG A 109 0.94 21.09 -0.71
C ARG A 109 1.95 20.41 -1.62
N GLU A 110 2.71 21.22 -2.34
CA GLU A 110 3.91 20.77 -3.06
C GLU A 110 5.09 20.77 -2.08
N THR A 111 5.82 19.65 -2.04
CA THR A 111 6.96 19.46 -1.16
C THR A 111 8.14 18.86 -1.92
N ASN A 112 9.36 19.35 -1.67
CA ASN A 112 10.61 18.69 -2.05
C ASN A 112 11.33 18.15 -0.80
N GLY A 113 10.58 17.63 0.16
CA GLY A 113 11.08 17.13 1.45
C GLY A 113 11.18 18.22 2.52
N TYR A 114 12.00 19.25 2.29
CA TYR A 114 12.35 20.24 3.33
C TYR A 114 11.68 21.63 3.18
N GLN A 115 11.03 21.92 2.05
CA GLN A 115 10.42 23.22 1.77
C GLN A 115 9.02 23.07 1.17
N GLU A 116 8.06 23.87 1.66
CA GLU A 116 6.71 23.97 1.11
C GLU A 116 6.65 25.10 0.08
N PHE A 117 6.32 24.77 -1.18
CA PHE A 117 6.38 25.72 -2.29
C PHE A 117 5.02 26.34 -2.65
N GLY A 118 3.92 25.70 -2.24
CA GLY A 118 2.56 26.20 -2.50
C GLY A 118 1.47 25.46 -1.74
N GLU A 119 0.33 26.14 -1.54
CA GLU A 119 -0.89 25.56 -0.97
C GLU A 119 -2.07 25.66 -1.94
N HIS A 120 -2.70 24.53 -2.24
CA HIS A 120 -4.00 24.45 -2.89
C HIS A 120 -5.05 23.84 -1.98
N LYS A 121 -6.33 24.14 -2.27
CA LYS A 121 -7.45 23.53 -1.56
C LYS A 121 -8.21 22.66 -2.53
N ALA A 122 -8.48 21.43 -2.15
CA ALA A 122 -9.31 20.55 -2.94
C ALA A 122 -10.56 20.12 -2.16
N LYS A 123 -11.59 19.77 -2.91
CA LYS A 123 -12.87 19.31 -2.39
C LYS A 123 -13.17 17.95 -3.03
N LEU A 124 -13.33 16.94 -2.19
CA LEU A 124 -13.81 15.62 -2.54
C LEU A 124 -15.32 15.59 -2.28
N LYS A 125 -16.14 15.48 -3.34
CA LYS A 125 -17.61 15.38 -3.23
C LYS A 125 -18.04 13.96 -3.55
N ARG A 126 -18.71 13.31 -2.60
CA ARG A 126 -19.25 11.96 -2.79
C ARG A 126 -20.31 11.96 -3.89
N ILE A 127 -20.17 11.06 -4.85
CA ILE A 127 -21.20 10.73 -5.84
C ILE A 127 -21.94 9.49 -5.37
N ASN A 128 -21.20 8.41 -5.11
CA ASN A 128 -21.67 7.15 -4.55
C ASN A 128 -20.58 6.56 -3.62
N PRO A 129 -20.74 5.36 -3.02
CA PRO A 129 -19.72 4.78 -2.12
C PRO A 129 -18.35 4.53 -2.73
N GLU A 130 -18.26 4.33 -4.05
CA GLU A 130 -17.03 3.96 -4.77
C GLU A 130 -16.56 5.07 -5.72
N LEU A 131 -17.18 6.26 -5.66
CA LEU A 131 -16.90 7.33 -6.60
C LEU A 131 -16.96 8.70 -5.94
N PHE A 132 -15.88 9.45 -6.07
CA PHE A 132 -15.75 10.83 -5.61
C PHE A 132 -15.40 11.76 -6.75
N HIS A 133 -15.90 13.00 -6.66
CA HIS A 133 -15.49 14.10 -7.51
C HIS A 133 -14.43 14.91 -6.77
N LEU A 134 -13.21 14.95 -7.29
CA LEU A 134 -12.10 15.75 -6.78
C LEU A 134 -12.03 17.07 -7.55
N ASN A 135 -12.30 18.19 -6.86
CA ASN A 135 -12.27 19.51 -7.46
C ASN A 135 -11.19 20.35 -6.78
N PHE A 136 -10.18 20.75 -7.54
CA PHE A 136 -9.15 21.67 -7.08
C PHE A 136 -9.69 23.10 -7.16
N LYS A 137 -9.81 23.78 -6.02
CA LYS A 137 -10.23 25.17 -6.00
C LYS A 137 -9.04 26.06 -6.35
N SER A 138 -9.17 26.81 -7.45
CA SER A 138 -8.27 27.92 -7.72
C SER A 138 -8.31 28.89 -6.54
N SER A 139 -7.13 29.25 -6.02
CA SER A 139 -7.05 30.23 -4.94
C SER A 139 -7.38 31.61 -5.52
N ILE A 140 -8.55 32.13 -5.16
CA ILE A 140 -9.01 33.47 -5.58
C ILE A 140 -8.04 34.56 -5.07
N PHE A 141 -7.27 34.28 -4.02
CA PHE A 141 -6.23 35.16 -3.51
C PHE A 141 -4.88 34.88 -4.20
N ARG A 142 -4.72 35.52 -5.36
CA ARG A 142 -3.42 35.77 -6.01
C ARG A 142 -2.44 36.39 -5.00
N ARG A 143 -1.47 35.60 -4.55
CA ARG A 143 -0.08 36.00 -4.25
C ARG A 143 0.74 34.72 -3.98
N LYS A 144 1.40 34.23 -5.05
CA LYS A 144 2.50 33.26 -5.05
C LYS A 144 2.26 31.92 -4.33
N ALA A 145 1.40 31.08 -4.90
CA ALA A 145 1.68 29.65 -4.89
C ALA A 145 2.04 29.31 -6.33
N ASN A 146 3.33 29.37 -6.65
CA ASN A 146 3.83 28.96 -7.96
C ASN A 146 3.88 27.43 -7.94
N PHE A 147 2.72 26.79 -8.06
CA PHE A 147 2.73 25.41 -8.56
C PHE A 147 3.33 25.49 -9.96
N ASP A 148 4.41 24.76 -10.20
CA ASP A 148 5.08 24.73 -11.49
C ASP A 148 4.33 23.83 -12.50
N PHE A 149 3.01 23.67 -12.32
CA PHE A 149 2.15 22.82 -13.14
C PHE A 149 0.67 23.13 -12.89
N GLN A 150 -0.18 22.80 -13.85
CA GLN A 150 -1.63 22.99 -13.74
C GLN A 150 -2.29 21.70 -13.26
N LEU A 151 -2.98 21.79 -12.11
CA LEU A 151 -3.85 20.73 -11.63
C LEU A 151 -5.18 20.76 -12.41
N PRO A 152 -5.77 19.61 -12.73
CA PRO A 152 -7.07 19.55 -13.39
C PRO A 152 -8.13 20.24 -12.51
N SER A 153 -9.11 20.89 -13.11
CA SER A 153 -10.15 21.59 -12.35
C SER A 153 -11.07 20.62 -11.61
N GLU A 154 -11.45 19.53 -12.26
CA GLU A 154 -12.37 18.50 -11.76
C GLU A 154 -11.98 17.11 -12.29
N LEU A 155 -11.95 16.11 -11.41
CA LEU A 155 -11.65 14.71 -11.74
C LEU A 155 -12.60 13.76 -11.01
N LYS A 156 -12.95 12.65 -11.64
CA LYS A 156 -13.60 11.54 -10.94
C LYS A 156 -12.54 10.56 -10.48
N ILE A 157 -12.62 10.16 -9.21
CA ILE A 157 -11.74 9.16 -8.62
C ILE A 157 -12.57 7.98 -8.11
N HIS A 158 -12.03 6.78 -8.30
CA HIS A 158 -12.56 5.50 -7.83
C HIS A 158 -11.49 4.79 -6.98
N PRO A 159 -11.87 3.81 -6.14
CA PRO A 159 -10.88 3.09 -5.35
C PRO A 159 -9.88 2.35 -6.24
N VAL A 160 -8.66 2.22 -5.75
CA VAL A 160 -7.66 1.32 -6.35
C VAL A 160 -7.93 -0.09 -5.83
N ASP A 161 -7.95 -1.06 -6.74
CA ASP A 161 -8.14 -2.48 -6.38
C ASP A 161 -7.06 -2.93 -5.38
N GLY A 162 -7.48 -3.68 -4.35
CA GLY A 162 -6.59 -4.15 -3.28
C GLY A 162 -6.38 -3.17 -2.12
N TYR A 163 -6.92 -1.95 -2.18
CA TYR A 163 -6.75 -0.92 -1.13
C TYR A 163 -8.01 -0.70 -0.27
N LYS A 164 -8.88 -1.70 -0.13
CA LYS A 164 -10.11 -1.62 0.70
C LYS A 164 -9.81 -1.90 2.18
N VAL A 165 -10.35 -1.05 3.06
CA VAL A 165 -10.10 -1.03 4.51
C VAL A 165 -11.05 -1.94 5.28
N ASN A 166 -12.26 -2.16 4.78
CA ASN A 166 -13.25 -3.06 5.39
C ASN A 166 -14.01 -3.84 4.30
N ASP A 167 -13.67 -5.10 4.12
CA ASP A 167 -14.42 -6.04 3.27
C ASP A 167 -15.45 -6.80 4.13
N ASP A 168 -16.66 -6.24 4.25
CA ASP A 168 -17.81 -6.84 4.95
C ASP A 168 -18.57 -7.88 4.10
N SER A 169 -17.90 -8.68 3.28
CA SER A 169 -18.57 -9.78 2.55
C SER A 169 -17.73 -11.04 2.43
N ASN A 170 -17.80 -11.90 3.45
CA ASN A 170 -17.90 -13.36 3.34
C ASN A 170 -17.10 -14.07 2.23
N SER A 171 -15.78 -13.89 2.19
CA SER A 171 -14.88 -14.90 1.61
C SER A 171 -13.55 -14.93 2.37
N ASN A 172 -13.44 -15.91 3.27
CA ASN A 172 -12.25 -16.42 3.96
C ASN A 172 -11.22 -15.42 4.52
N HIS A 173 -11.21 -15.35 5.85
CA HIS A 173 -10.17 -14.82 6.74
C HIS A 173 -10.05 -13.28 6.79
N ASP A 174 -10.19 -12.74 8.01
CA ASP A 174 -9.37 -11.62 8.45
C ASP A 174 -7.94 -11.87 7.97
N LYS A 175 -7.52 -11.26 6.86
CA LYS A 175 -6.15 -11.36 6.36
C LYS A 175 -5.26 -10.96 7.52
N LYS A 176 -4.42 -11.89 7.98
CA LYS A 176 -3.62 -11.68 9.19
C LYS A 176 -2.53 -10.66 8.89
N LEU A 177 -2.08 -9.96 9.93
CA LEU A 177 -0.91 -9.08 9.83
C LEU A 177 0.33 -9.96 9.99
N LEU A 178 1.32 -9.81 9.11
CA LEU A 178 2.62 -10.46 9.28
C LEU A 178 3.40 -9.72 10.38
N THR A 179 3.71 -10.42 11.46
CA THR A 179 4.53 -9.91 12.58
C THR A 179 5.81 -10.73 12.73
N ASN A 180 6.82 -10.20 13.42
CA ASN A 180 8.04 -10.94 13.71
C ASN A 180 7.77 -12.25 14.46
N ASP A 181 6.79 -12.28 15.36
CA ASP A 181 6.37 -13.50 16.07
C ASP A 181 5.85 -14.57 15.11
N ILE A 182 5.10 -14.16 14.08
CA ILE A 182 4.64 -15.07 13.04
C ILE A 182 5.83 -15.57 12.23
N ILE A 183 6.69 -14.69 11.72
CA ILE A 183 7.90 -15.07 10.96
C ILE A 183 8.74 -16.09 11.74
N ASN A 184 8.93 -15.86 13.04
CA ASN A 184 9.66 -16.78 13.91
C ASN A 184 8.92 -18.12 14.11
N ALA A 185 7.58 -18.11 14.16
CA ALA A 185 6.77 -19.32 14.32
C ALA A 185 6.71 -20.18 13.06
N ILE A 186 6.87 -19.57 11.87
CA ILE A 186 6.87 -20.24 10.55
C ILE A 186 8.23 -20.14 9.84
N SER A 187 9.32 -20.02 10.60
CA SER A 187 10.67 -20.01 10.04
C SER A 187 10.99 -21.33 9.31
N PRO A 188 12.03 -21.38 8.47
CA PRO A 188 12.53 -22.64 7.94
C PRO A 188 12.78 -23.70 9.02
N GLU A 189 12.66 -24.98 8.66
CA GLU A 189 12.65 -26.20 9.48
C GLU A 189 11.40 -26.40 10.35
N ARG A 190 10.49 -25.42 10.43
CA ARG A 190 9.24 -25.55 11.19
C ARG A 190 8.21 -26.38 10.43
N ASN A 191 7.19 -26.84 11.15
CA ASN A 191 6.10 -27.63 10.56
C ASN A 191 5.30 -26.79 9.55
N TYR A 192 5.19 -27.30 8.32
CA TYR A 192 4.47 -26.67 7.21
C TYR A 192 2.96 -26.53 7.47
N ASP A 193 2.32 -27.50 8.11
CA ASP A 193 0.88 -27.45 8.42
C ASP A 193 0.54 -26.34 9.41
N LYS A 194 1.49 -25.96 10.28
CA LYS A 194 1.32 -24.87 11.24
C LYS A 194 1.10 -23.52 10.55
N VAL A 195 1.57 -23.37 9.30
CA VAL A 195 1.34 -22.16 8.50
C VAL A 195 -0.15 -21.97 8.26
N LYS A 196 -0.88 -23.04 7.92
CA LYS A 196 -2.32 -22.99 7.67
C LYS A 196 -3.12 -22.70 8.94
N GLU A 197 -2.68 -23.24 10.07
CA GLU A 197 -3.24 -22.89 11.38
C GLU A 197 -3.05 -21.40 11.70
N LEU A 198 -1.84 -20.89 11.48
CA LEU A 198 -1.47 -19.53 11.84
C LEU A 198 -1.94 -18.47 10.85
N LEU A 199 -2.10 -18.78 9.58
CA LEU A 199 -2.38 -17.81 8.51
C LEU A 199 -3.71 -18.04 7.79
N GLY A 200 -4.33 -19.20 7.98
CA GLY A 200 -5.54 -19.61 7.28
C GLY A 200 -5.23 -20.43 6.03
N ILE A 201 -6.21 -20.55 5.15
CA ILE A 201 -6.05 -21.30 3.90
C ILE A 201 -5.25 -20.45 2.90
N PRO A 202 -4.21 -20.98 2.25
CA PRO A 202 -3.49 -20.28 1.20
C PRO A 202 -4.41 -20.04 0.01
N ASP A 203 -4.14 -18.98 -0.76
CA ASP A 203 -4.95 -18.66 -1.93
C ASP A 203 -4.65 -19.62 -3.09
N LYS A 204 -3.38 -20.02 -3.21
CA LYS A 204 -2.91 -20.90 -4.28
C LYS A 204 -1.75 -21.75 -3.82
N THR A 205 -1.74 -23.00 -4.29
CA THR A 205 -0.57 -23.89 -4.26
C THR A 205 -0.05 -24.04 -5.68
N ILE A 206 1.25 -23.84 -5.87
CA ILE A 206 1.92 -23.89 -7.17
C ILE A 206 3.19 -24.73 -7.09
N GLU A 207 3.53 -25.37 -8.21
CA GLU A 207 4.88 -25.88 -8.42
C GLU A 207 5.82 -24.69 -8.59
N ASP A 208 6.99 -24.76 -7.97
CA ASP A 208 7.91 -23.63 -7.85
C ASP A 208 9.35 -24.03 -8.16
N HIS A 209 10.18 -23.03 -8.46
CA HIS A 209 11.57 -23.22 -8.84
C HIS A 209 12.47 -22.23 -8.11
N SER A 210 13.68 -22.69 -7.77
CA SER A 210 14.68 -21.85 -7.14
C SER A 210 15.19 -20.80 -8.13
N VAL A 211 15.35 -19.57 -7.64
CA VAL A 211 16.00 -18.45 -8.34
C VAL A 211 17.45 -18.78 -8.65
N PHE A 212 18.13 -19.43 -7.70
CA PHE A 212 19.45 -19.98 -7.91
C PHE A 212 19.26 -21.38 -8.50
N GLU A 213 19.45 -21.49 -9.80
CA GLU A 213 19.43 -22.77 -10.50
C GLU A 213 20.61 -23.62 -10.01
N ASP A 214 20.32 -24.65 -9.21
CA ASP A 214 21.28 -25.71 -8.94
C ASP A 214 20.89 -26.91 -9.81
N ASP A 215 21.62 -27.08 -10.92
CA ASP A 215 21.41 -28.18 -11.89
C ASP A 215 21.44 -29.58 -11.23
N ASP A 216 22.01 -29.70 -10.03
CA ASP A 216 22.15 -30.97 -9.31
C ASP A 216 20.93 -31.38 -8.48
N ILE A 217 20.00 -30.47 -8.14
CA ILE A 217 18.81 -30.78 -7.32
C ILE A 217 17.72 -31.50 -8.12
N ARG A 218 17.75 -31.41 -9.46
CA ARG A 218 16.86 -32.19 -10.34
C ARG A 218 17.10 -33.71 -10.27
N LYS A 219 18.09 -34.18 -9.51
CA LYS A 219 18.39 -35.61 -9.31
C LYS A 219 17.60 -36.25 -8.17
N ASP A 220 17.02 -35.48 -7.26
CA ASP A 220 16.10 -35.99 -6.24
C ASP A 220 14.67 -35.63 -6.66
N ASP A 221 13.77 -36.63 -6.76
CA ASP A 221 12.34 -36.54 -7.13
C ASP A 221 11.47 -35.66 -6.18
N LYS A 222 12.04 -34.67 -5.52
CA LYS A 222 11.34 -33.81 -4.56
C LYS A 222 10.51 -32.78 -5.30
N GLN A 223 9.20 -32.99 -5.29
CA GLN A 223 8.23 -32.04 -5.80
C GLN A 223 8.28 -30.76 -4.95
N ILE A 224 8.84 -29.68 -5.51
CA ILE A 224 8.88 -28.37 -4.88
C ILE A 224 7.50 -27.72 -5.02
N THR A 225 6.88 -27.36 -3.90
CA THR A 225 5.60 -26.67 -3.90
C THR A 225 5.60 -25.48 -2.96
N SER A 226 4.91 -24.43 -3.39
CA SER A 226 4.77 -23.19 -2.64
C SER A 226 3.31 -22.85 -2.42
N ASP A 227 2.99 -22.41 -1.21
CA ASP A 227 1.70 -21.83 -0.83
C ASP A 227 1.82 -20.31 -0.75
N LEU A 228 0.87 -19.59 -1.34
CA LEU A 228 0.84 -18.12 -1.35
C LEU A 228 -0.23 -17.58 -0.39
N TYR A 229 0.18 -16.61 0.42
CA TYR A 229 -0.65 -15.92 1.41
C TYR A 229 -0.64 -14.41 1.15
N PHE A 230 -1.84 -13.85 1.06
CA PHE A 230 -2.06 -12.42 0.92
C PHE A 230 -2.43 -11.84 2.29
N LEU A 231 -1.47 -11.19 2.95
CA LEU A 231 -1.59 -10.64 4.30
C LEU A 231 -1.89 -9.14 4.23
N LYS A 232 -2.22 -8.51 5.36
CA LYS A 232 -2.57 -7.07 5.39
C LYS A 232 -1.41 -6.15 5.01
N ASN A 233 -0.18 -6.57 5.28
CA ASN A 233 1.04 -5.76 5.11
C ASN A 233 2.11 -6.44 4.24
N ALA A 234 1.87 -7.66 3.76
CA ALA A 234 2.82 -8.37 2.91
C ALA A 234 2.17 -9.45 2.03
N TYR A 235 2.85 -9.76 0.94
CA TYR A 235 2.77 -11.05 0.28
C TYR A 235 3.75 -12.01 0.95
N LEU A 236 3.29 -13.22 1.24
CA LEU A 236 4.09 -14.27 1.83
C LEU A 236 3.96 -15.53 1.00
N LYS A 237 5.10 -16.04 0.52
CA LYS A 237 5.20 -17.35 -0.11
C LYS A 237 5.96 -18.30 0.82
N VAL A 238 5.39 -19.48 1.05
CA VAL A 238 5.99 -20.51 1.90
C VAL A 238 6.22 -21.76 1.07
N THR A 239 7.48 -22.17 0.96
CA THR A 239 7.91 -23.28 0.11
C THR A 239 8.28 -24.49 0.96
N THR A 240 7.98 -25.68 0.46
CA THR A 240 8.33 -26.96 1.08
C THR A 240 8.87 -27.94 0.01
N LEU A 241 9.81 -28.79 0.42
CA LEU A 241 10.38 -29.86 -0.40
C LEU A 241 9.82 -31.25 -0.05
N ASP A 242 9.21 -31.40 1.12
CA ASP A 242 8.79 -32.68 1.69
C ASP A 242 7.32 -32.68 2.17
N LYS A 243 6.62 -31.54 2.06
CA LYS A 243 5.26 -31.29 2.58
C LYS A 243 5.12 -31.46 4.10
N VAL A 244 6.23 -31.50 4.84
CA VAL A 244 6.27 -31.66 6.29
C VAL A 244 6.92 -30.44 6.94
N SER A 245 8.04 -30.00 6.39
CA SER A 245 8.81 -28.87 6.89
C SER A 245 8.79 -27.69 5.93
N ILE A 246 8.86 -26.49 6.49
CA ILE A 246 9.06 -25.25 5.74
C ILE A 246 10.52 -25.23 5.30
N TYR A 247 10.75 -25.17 3.99
CA TYR A 247 12.08 -25.02 3.43
C TYR A 247 12.47 -23.54 3.34
N SER A 248 11.56 -22.70 2.85
CA SER A 248 11.81 -21.27 2.76
C SER A 248 10.56 -20.42 2.99
N LEU A 249 10.83 -19.17 3.34
CA LEU A 249 9.85 -18.13 3.59
C LEU A 249 10.26 -16.88 2.81
N THR A 250 9.44 -16.49 1.84
CA THR A 250 9.66 -15.32 0.98
C THR A 250 8.62 -14.25 1.27
N VAL A 251 9.05 -13.02 1.51
CA VAL A 251 8.19 -11.90 1.94
C VAL A 251 8.42 -10.68 1.07
N PHE A 252 7.33 -10.06 0.60
CA PHE A 252 7.30 -8.75 -0.06
C PHE A 252 6.29 -7.85 0.64
N GLY A 253 6.71 -6.69 1.16
CA GLY A 253 5.83 -5.80 1.91
C GLY A 253 4.97 -4.88 1.05
N TYR A 254 3.84 -4.44 1.58
CA TYR A 254 3.04 -3.33 1.04
C TYR A 254 3.39 -2.03 1.76
N GLY A 255 4.37 -1.27 1.26
CA GLY A 255 4.78 0.02 1.83
C GLY A 255 6.16 0.01 2.50
N SER A 256 6.63 1.20 2.88
CA SER A 256 8.02 1.53 3.23
C SER A 256 8.55 1.00 4.57
N ASP A 257 7.85 0.05 5.22
CA ASP A 257 8.27 -0.51 6.51
C ASP A 257 8.27 -2.04 6.44
N ILE A 258 9.11 -2.62 5.58
CA ILE A 258 9.48 -4.03 5.71
C ILE A 258 10.43 -4.11 6.90
N SER A 259 9.93 -4.48 8.07
CA SER A 259 10.80 -4.88 9.18
C SER A 259 11.49 -6.18 8.78
N LEU A 260 12.72 -6.07 8.29
CA LEU A 260 13.56 -7.24 8.07
C LEU A 260 13.69 -7.99 9.41
N PRO A 261 13.66 -9.32 9.39
CA PRO A 261 13.85 -10.11 10.60
C PRO A 261 15.23 -9.79 11.21
N ASP A 262 15.33 -9.83 12.54
CA ASP A 262 16.54 -9.54 13.33
C ASP A 262 17.66 -10.59 13.12
N ILE A 263 18.01 -10.86 11.87
CA ILE A 263 19.03 -11.79 11.45
C ILE A 263 20.20 -10.92 11.02
N HIS A 264 20.98 -10.47 12.01
CA HIS A 264 22.29 -9.83 11.90
C HIS A 264 22.51 -8.99 10.63
N TYR A 265 22.27 -7.68 10.72
CA TYR A 265 22.73 -6.75 9.70
C TYR A 265 24.25 -6.76 9.64
N ILE A 266 24.77 -7.01 8.45
CA ILE A 266 26.06 -6.51 8.01
C ILE A 266 25.84 -5.01 7.77
N GLY A 267 26.63 -4.14 8.40
CA GLY A 267 26.56 -2.68 8.26
C GLY A 267 25.69 -1.93 9.29
N GLU A 268 26.32 -1.27 10.26
CA GLU A 268 25.70 -0.17 11.02
C GLU A 268 25.54 1.04 10.08
N ILE A 269 24.42 1.16 9.35
CA ILE A 269 24.13 2.38 8.61
C ILE A 269 23.64 3.44 9.60
N SER A 270 24.46 4.46 9.79
CA SER A 270 24.14 5.65 10.55
C SER A 270 22.85 6.30 10.04
N ARG A 271 21.91 6.50 10.96
CA ARG A 271 20.75 7.41 10.93
C ARG A 271 20.75 8.41 9.77
N ASN A 272 19.92 8.16 8.77
CA ASN A 272 19.29 9.21 7.96
C ASN A 272 17.78 8.91 7.91
N GLU A 273 16.97 9.97 7.86
CA GLU A 273 15.52 10.03 8.17
C GLU A 273 14.59 9.35 7.14
N SER A 274 15.05 8.28 6.49
CA SER A 274 14.31 7.47 5.51
C SER A 274 14.16 6.04 6.05
N SER A 275 12.93 5.54 6.19
CA SER A 275 12.64 4.19 6.71
C SER A 275 12.93 3.06 5.70
N VAL A 276 13.56 3.36 4.57
CA VAL A 276 13.77 2.44 3.45
C VAL A 276 15.12 1.70 3.60
N ALA A 277 15.07 0.37 3.57
CA ALA A 277 16.25 -0.48 3.54
C ALA A 277 16.88 -0.47 2.13
N ILE A 278 18.19 -0.22 2.05
CA ILE A 278 18.94 -0.11 0.79
C ILE A 278 20.13 -1.07 0.78
N VAL A 279 20.59 -1.41 -0.42
CA VAL A 279 21.82 -2.20 -0.61
C VAL A 279 23.04 -1.36 -0.28
N ASP A 280 23.93 -1.88 0.56
CA ASP A 280 25.25 -1.32 0.78
C ASP A 280 26.35 -2.13 0.07
N GLU A 281 27.58 -1.62 0.11
CA GLU A 281 28.73 -2.27 -0.49
C GLU A 281 29.11 -3.58 0.22
N GLU A 282 28.85 -3.69 1.52
CA GLU A 282 29.17 -4.89 2.29
C GLU A 282 28.25 -6.07 1.93
N MET A 283 26.99 -5.81 1.57
CA MET A 283 26.03 -6.77 1.04
C MET A 283 26.46 -7.36 -0.30
N LEU A 284 27.36 -6.72 -1.04
CA LEU A 284 27.86 -7.30 -2.30
C LEU A 284 29.01 -8.28 -2.07
N ASN A 285 29.70 -8.17 -0.94
CA ASN A 285 30.90 -8.96 -0.67
C ASN A 285 30.56 -10.42 -0.35
N GLY A 286 30.98 -11.33 -1.24
CA GLY A 286 30.82 -12.78 -1.04
C GLY A 286 29.38 -13.27 -1.17
N ALA A 287 28.48 -12.46 -1.75
CA ALA A 287 27.12 -12.86 -2.06
C ALA A 287 27.03 -13.66 -3.37
N ARG A 288 25.99 -14.49 -3.49
CA ARG A 288 25.54 -15.06 -4.77
C ARG A 288 24.51 -14.14 -5.39
N PHE A 289 24.57 -13.99 -6.71
CA PHE A 289 23.67 -13.11 -7.45
C PHE A 289 22.87 -13.85 -8.50
N ALA A 290 21.63 -13.42 -8.72
CA ALA A 290 20.81 -13.91 -9.82
C ALA A 290 19.88 -12.79 -10.32
N SER A 291 19.70 -12.72 -11.64
CA SER A 291 18.74 -11.82 -12.27
C SER A 291 17.39 -12.51 -12.42
N ILE A 292 16.33 -11.85 -11.96
CA ILE A 292 14.94 -12.30 -12.07
C ILE A 292 14.23 -11.37 -13.07
N ARG A 293 13.68 -11.96 -14.13
CA ARG A 293 12.89 -11.24 -15.13
C ARG A 293 11.45 -11.73 -15.09
N THR A 294 10.53 -10.82 -14.84
CA THR A 294 9.09 -11.07 -14.89
C THR A 294 8.47 -10.35 -16.09
N MET A 295 7.15 -10.42 -16.26
CA MET A 295 6.48 -9.72 -17.36
C MET A 295 6.45 -8.20 -17.14
N ARG A 296 6.40 -7.72 -15.89
CA ARG A 296 6.27 -6.29 -15.58
C ARG A 296 7.55 -5.70 -15.00
N ASP A 297 8.24 -6.48 -14.18
CA ASP A 297 9.40 -6.00 -13.42
C ASP A 297 10.66 -6.84 -13.67
N SER A 298 11.80 -6.20 -13.37
CA SER A 298 13.08 -6.87 -13.20
C SER A 298 13.55 -6.70 -11.75
N ALA A 299 14.05 -7.79 -11.18
CA ALA A 299 14.63 -7.80 -9.84
C ALA A 299 15.98 -8.52 -9.86
N ALA A 300 16.86 -8.16 -8.94
CA ALA A 300 18.07 -8.90 -8.66
C ALA A 300 17.95 -9.55 -7.28
N ALA A 301 18.46 -10.76 -7.16
CA ALA A 301 18.55 -11.50 -5.91
C ALA A 301 20.00 -11.48 -5.41
N ILE A 302 20.19 -11.08 -4.15
CA ILE A 302 21.48 -11.03 -3.46
C ILE A 302 21.41 -12.02 -2.29
N GLN A 303 22.10 -13.15 -2.39
CA GLN A 303 22.05 -14.22 -1.39
C GLN A 303 23.33 -14.27 -0.55
N HIS A 304 23.15 -14.25 0.76
CA HIS A 304 24.19 -14.49 1.75
C HIS A 304 23.95 -15.80 2.46
N ARG A 305 25.04 -16.53 2.69
CA ARG A 305 25.03 -17.70 3.55
C ARG A 305 25.23 -17.26 5.00
N ILE A 306 24.22 -17.52 5.82
CA ILE A 306 24.30 -17.41 7.27
C ILE A 306 24.98 -18.68 7.78
N GLY A 307 26.24 -18.50 8.20
CA GLY A 307 27.11 -19.59 8.62
C GLY A 307 26.64 -20.37 9.87
N PRO A 308 27.51 -21.23 10.42
CA PRO A 308 27.19 -22.03 11.60
C PRO A 308 26.71 -21.17 12.78
N PRO A 309 25.74 -21.66 13.58
CA PRO A 309 25.21 -23.03 13.59
C PRO A 309 24.01 -23.28 12.64
N PHE A 310 23.51 -22.25 11.94
CA PHE A 310 22.17 -22.32 11.33
C PHE A 310 22.18 -22.84 9.89
N TYR A 311 23.28 -22.68 9.13
CA TYR A 311 23.38 -23.12 7.74
C TYR A 311 22.24 -22.62 6.82
N LYS A 312 21.72 -21.41 7.10
CA LYS A 312 20.62 -20.80 6.35
C LYS A 312 21.15 -19.88 5.27
N CYS A 313 20.31 -19.57 4.30
CA CYS A 313 20.56 -18.46 3.40
C CYS A 313 19.53 -17.36 3.62
N LEU A 314 19.99 -16.12 3.48
CA LEU A 314 19.15 -14.93 3.41
C LEU A 314 19.36 -14.31 2.03
N THR A 315 18.27 -14.17 1.29
CA THR A 315 18.26 -13.55 -0.03
C THR A 315 17.48 -12.26 0.03
N TYR A 316 18.09 -11.17 -0.43
CA TYR A 316 17.45 -9.89 -0.59
C TYR A 316 17.03 -9.71 -2.04
N PHE A 317 15.83 -9.18 -2.25
CA PHE A 317 15.33 -8.82 -3.58
C PHE A 317 15.36 -7.31 -3.74
N VAL A 318 15.91 -6.85 -4.85
CA VAL A 318 16.12 -5.43 -5.13
C VAL A 318 15.67 -5.10 -6.54
N HIS A 319 15.23 -3.87 -6.78
CA HIS A 319 14.77 -3.46 -8.11
C HIS A 319 15.90 -3.44 -9.15
N GLY A 320 15.54 -3.84 -10.37
CA GLY A 320 16.37 -3.83 -11.58
C GLY A 320 17.09 -5.15 -11.82
N TYR A 321 18.07 -5.16 -12.72
CA TYR A 321 18.72 -6.40 -13.16
C TYR A 321 20.23 -6.24 -13.20
N ILE A 322 20.93 -7.37 -13.21
CA ILE A 322 22.38 -7.44 -13.37
C ILE A 322 22.64 -7.75 -14.85
N ASP A 323 23.37 -6.86 -15.52
CA ASP A 323 23.88 -7.07 -16.89
C ASP A 323 24.91 -8.21 -16.91
N ASP A 324 25.09 -8.86 -18.06
CA ASP A 324 25.98 -10.01 -18.24
C ASP A 324 27.47 -9.70 -17.94
N ASP A 325 27.83 -8.41 -17.80
CA ASP A 325 29.18 -7.92 -17.52
C ASP A 325 29.57 -7.97 -16.02
N GLU A 326 28.75 -8.60 -15.15
CA GLU A 326 29.01 -8.83 -13.71
C GLU A 326 29.27 -7.55 -12.86
N ASP A 327 28.86 -6.36 -13.31
CA ASP A 327 28.99 -5.13 -12.50
C ASP A 327 27.85 -4.99 -11.47
N TYR A 328 28.02 -5.70 -10.35
CA TYR A 328 27.07 -5.67 -9.22
C TYR A 328 27.03 -4.34 -8.47
N ASN A 329 27.99 -3.43 -8.69
CA ASN A 329 28.03 -2.12 -8.03
C ASN A 329 26.83 -1.26 -8.42
N SER A 330 26.21 -1.53 -9.57
CA SER A 330 24.98 -0.90 -10.02
C SER A 330 23.79 -1.11 -9.07
N LEU A 331 23.88 -2.08 -8.14
CA LEU A 331 22.86 -2.37 -7.12
C LEU A 331 23.01 -1.53 -5.86
N ILE A 332 24.18 -0.91 -5.60
CA ILE A 332 24.43 -0.11 -4.39
C ILE A 332 23.46 1.06 -4.33
N GLY A 333 22.83 1.27 -3.16
CA GLY A 333 21.85 2.32 -2.93
C GLY A 333 20.45 2.02 -3.45
N ARG A 334 20.21 0.87 -4.08
CA ARG A 334 18.86 0.45 -4.49
C ARG A 334 18.06 -0.07 -3.30
N GLU A 335 16.75 0.13 -3.37
CA GLU A 335 15.80 -0.32 -2.36
C GLU A 335 15.66 -1.85 -2.34
N ILE A 336 15.62 -2.40 -1.12
CA ILE A 336 15.28 -3.80 -0.84
C ILE A 336 13.77 -3.90 -0.75
N ILE A 337 13.16 -4.63 -1.68
CA ILE A 337 11.71 -4.77 -1.84
C ILE A 337 11.14 -6.03 -1.19
N GLY A 338 12.02 -6.95 -0.79
CA GLY A 338 11.63 -8.20 -0.17
C GLY A 338 12.83 -9.03 0.24
N PHE A 339 12.55 -10.13 0.93
CA PHE A 339 13.58 -11.08 1.33
C PHE A 339 13.05 -12.52 1.31
N CYS A 340 13.98 -13.48 1.26
CA CYS A 340 13.73 -14.91 1.42
C CYS A 340 14.71 -15.49 2.44
N ILE A 341 14.19 -16.22 3.42
CA ILE A 341 15.00 -17.04 4.33
C ILE A 341 14.81 -18.50 3.93
N SER A 342 15.89 -19.25 3.74
CA SER A 342 15.85 -20.66 3.35
C SER A 342 16.79 -21.55 4.18
N ASP A 343 16.39 -22.81 4.35
CA ASP A 343 17.20 -23.90 4.93
C ASP A 343 18.07 -24.55 3.84
N GLY A 344 19.03 -23.79 3.32
CA GLY A 344 19.95 -24.22 2.27
C GLY A 344 20.15 -23.15 1.20
N ASP A 345 20.66 -23.56 0.04
CA ASP A 345 21.15 -22.64 -0.99
C ASP A 345 20.09 -22.25 -2.03
N MET A 346 18.93 -22.92 -2.01
CA MET A 346 17.78 -22.53 -2.85
C MET A 346 17.03 -21.33 -2.26
N SER A 347 16.56 -20.44 -3.13
CA SER A 347 15.72 -19.28 -2.76
C SER A 347 14.59 -19.11 -3.76
N PHE A 348 13.45 -18.60 -3.30
CA PHE A 348 12.23 -18.54 -4.11
C PHE A 348 11.70 -17.11 -4.19
N TYR A 349 11.20 -16.72 -5.37
CA TYR A 349 10.67 -15.39 -5.65
C TYR A 349 9.14 -15.43 -5.80
N ILE A 350 8.43 -14.32 -5.57
CA ILE A 350 6.99 -14.22 -5.83
C ILE A 350 6.77 -13.56 -7.20
N TYR A 351 6.35 -14.32 -8.19
CA TYR A 351 6.21 -13.85 -9.58
C TYR A 351 4.88 -13.14 -9.83
N ASP A 352 4.86 -12.16 -10.74
CA ASP A 352 3.66 -11.38 -11.11
C ASP A 352 2.43 -12.23 -11.46
N TYR A 353 2.62 -13.36 -12.14
CA TYR A 353 1.52 -14.22 -12.56
C TYR A 353 0.88 -14.98 -11.40
N GLU A 354 1.58 -15.07 -10.26
CA GLU A 354 1.08 -15.68 -9.03
C GLU A 354 0.15 -14.72 -8.27
N MET A 355 0.24 -13.41 -8.58
CA MET A 355 -0.55 -12.34 -7.96
C MET A 355 -1.88 -12.03 -8.69
N ARG A 356 -2.19 -12.76 -9.77
CA ARG A 356 -3.34 -12.48 -10.66
C ARG A 356 -4.58 -13.29 -10.35
#